data_AF-A0A3C0GML4-F1
#
_entry.id   AF-A0A3C0GML4-F1
#
_cell.length_a   1.000
_cell.length_b   1.000
_cell.length_c   1.000
_cell.angle_alpha   90.00
_cell.angle_beta   90.00
_cell.angle_gamma   90.00
#
_symmetry.space_group_name_H-M   'P 1'
#
loop_
_entity.id
_entity.type
_entity.pdbx_description
1 polymer ?
#
loop_
_entity_poly.entity_id
_entity_poly.type
_entity_poly.pdbx_seq_one_letter_code
_entity_poly.pdbx_strand_id
1 'polypeptide(L)'
;GYTAYQRYERDQLALSHQGRYSFGTWQTTLTHTTSNNLGRSLPLTLDERADLQTLWNDVCRRTGAAANCAAGRGNALTALNASEQARLQAFLPRPLRTMELEGYVLDTMLDMTFGAHKLTVGGQYNDTDMVDGVFGMDGAGYRDNVKQQHRMWSVFAEDNWSLTDTLTATVGVRYDDHNIFGSHVSPRGYLVWNASDAWTIKGGVSTGYKTPRPDQLFPGVTGFGGQGVLPLVGSPNLQPETSTNYEVAAYYEGSDWGFNVTGFLNK
;
A
#
# COMPACT_ATOMS: atom_id res chain seq x y z
N GLY A 1 -7.57 -3.17 23.56
CA GLY A 1 -7.20 -2.64 22.23
C GLY A 1 -5.75 -2.95 21.90
N TYR A 2 -4.86 -2.50 22.77
CA TYR A 2 -3.42 -2.51 22.56
C TYR A 2 -2.71 -3.00 23.81
N THR A 3 -1.48 -3.48 23.66
CA THR A 3 -0.54 -3.65 24.76
C THR A 3 -0.01 -2.28 25.20
N ALA A 4 0.82 -2.25 26.26
CA ALA A 4 1.47 -1.03 26.75
C ALA A 4 2.43 -0.39 25.73
N TYR A 5 2.94 -1.17 24.77
CA TYR A 5 3.91 -0.72 23.77
C TYR A 5 3.51 -1.20 22.38
N GLN A 6 3.50 -0.27 21.43
CA GLN A 6 3.39 -0.58 20.01
C GLN A 6 4.77 -0.45 19.39
N ARG A 7 5.14 -1.41 18.55
CA ARG A 7 6.44 -1.41 17.87
C ARG A 7 6.25 -1.80 16.42
N TYR A 8 6.81 -0.99 15.53
CA TYR A 8 6.99 -1.35 14.14
C TYR A 8 8.41 -1.87 13.95
N GLU A 9 8.53 -3.04 13.33
CA GLU A 9 9.80 -3.67 12.98
C GLU A 9 9.83 -3.89 11.47
N ARG A 10 11.01 -3.68 10.88
CA ARG A 10 11.25 -3.98 9.48
C ARG A 10 12.68 -4.46 9.33
N ASP A 11 12.82 -5.68 8.85
CA ASP A 11 14.11 -6.24 8.44
C ASP A 11 14.18 -6.29 6.91
N GLN A 12 15.35 -5.97 6.38
CA GLN A 12 15.56 -5.91 4.95
C GLN A 12 16.95 -6.44 4.60
N LEU A 13 16.99 -7.40 3.69
CA LEU A 13 18.21 -7.89 3.05
C LEU A 13 18.15 -7.51 1.57
N ALA A 14 19.22 -6.94 1.04
CA ALA A 14 19.34 -6.65 -0.39
C ALA A 14 20.65 -7.21 -0.94
N LEU A 15 20.57 -7.90 -2.08
CA LEU A 15 21.71 -8.32 -2.89
C LEU A 15 21.63 -7.59 -4.22
N SER A 16 22.67 -6.82 -4.54
CA SER A 16 22.75 -6.05 -5.79
C SER A 16 23.95 -6.46 -6.63
N HIS A 17 23.74 -6.53 -7.94
CA HIS A 17 24.75 -6.72 -8.96
C HIS A 17 24.73 -5.52 -9.91
N GLN A 18 25.93 -5.02 -10.25
CA GLN A 18 26.11 -4.04 -11.31
C GLN A 18 27.26 -4.49 -12.21
N GLY A 19 26.96 -4.75 -13.47
CA GLY A 19 27.93 -5.07 -14.51
C GLY A 19 28.01 -3.95 -15.54
N ARG A 20 29.24 -3.58 -15.92
CA ARG A 20 29.49 -2.67 -17.05
C ARG A 20 30.06 -3.48 -18.21
N TYR A 21 29.32 -3.53 -19.30
CA TYR A 21 29.64 -4.27 -20.51
C TYR A 21 29.83 -3.30 -21.68
N SER A 22 30.37 -3.81 -22.79
CA SER A 22 30.53 -3.01 -24.02
C SER A 22 29.20 -2.51 -24.58
N PHE A 23 28.11 -3.25 -24.34
CA PHE A 23 26.77 -2.90 -24.82
C PHE A 23 25.96 -2.05 -23.85
N GLY A 24 26.40 -1.88 -22.59
CA GLY A 24 25.61 -1.16 -21.60
C GLY A 24 25.95 -1.48 -20.14
N THR A 25 25.19 -0.89 -19.23
CA THR A 25 25.26 -1.18 -17.79
C THR A 25 24.05 -1.99 -17.38
N TRP A 26 24.28 -3.19 -16.83
CA TRP A 26 23.23 -4.04 -16.31
C TRP A 26 23.22 -3.97 -14.78
N GLN A 27 22.04 -3.73 -14.21
CA GLN A 27 21.82 -3.70 -12.77
C GLN A 27 20.73 -4.69 -12.40
N THR A 28 20.93 -5.41 -11.30
CA THR A 28 19.93 -6.31 -10.74
C THR A 28 19.97 -6.22 -9.22
N THR A 29 18.80 -6.14 -8.59
CA THR A 29 18.66 -6.13 -7.14
C THR A 29 17.60 -7.13 -6.73
N LEU A 30 17.95 -8.01 -5.80
CA LEU A 30 17.01 -8.87 -5.10
C LEU A 30 16.89 -8.37 -3.66
N THR A 31 15.68 -8.02 -3.25
CA THR A 31 15.36 -7.57 -1.90
C THR A 31 14.42 -8.55 -1.25
N HIS A 32 14.72 -8.97 -0.01
CA HIS A 32 13.77 -9.62 0.89
C HIS A 32 13.43 -8.62 2.00
N THR A 33 12.15 -8.43 2.28
CA THR A 33 11.68 -7.56 3.37
C THR A 33 10.66 -8.30 4.20
N THR A 34 10.82 -8.23 5.52
CA THR A 34 9.79 -8.58 6.50
C THR A 34 9.43 -7.31 7.27
N SER A 35 8.14 -7.09 7.53
CA SER A 35 7.69 -5.99 8.36
C SER A 35 6.55 -6.43 9.27
N ASN A 36 6.61 -5.98 10.51
CA ASN A 36 5.75 -6.42 11.59
C ASN A 36 5.23 -5.22 12.37
N ASN A 37 3.95 -5.24 12.72
CA ASN A 37 3.34 -4.22 13.59
C ASN A 37 2.81 -4.86 14.87
N LEU A 38 3.64 -4.78 15.91
CA LEU A 38 3.46 -5.45 17.19
C LEU A 38 2.66 -4.59 18.18
N GLY A 39 1.98 -5.26 19.11
CA GLY A 39 1.29 -4.61 20.23
C GLY A 39 -0.20 -4.36 20.01
N ARG A 40 -0.77 -4.84 18.91
CA ARG A 40 -2.23 -4.91 18.76
C ARG A 40 -2.76 -6.22 19.34
N SER A 41 -3.90 -6.15 20.01
CA SER A 41 -4.65 -7.34 20.42
C SER A 41 -5.73 -7.68 19.42
N LEU A 42 -6.05 -8.96 19.30
CA LEU A 42 -7.20 -9.42 18.52
C LEU A 42 -8.49 -8.75 19.03
N PRO A 43 -9.42 -8.43 18.13
CA PRO A 43 -10.78 -8.08 18.52
C PRO A 43 -11.48 -9.33 19.07
N LEU A 44 -12.64 -9.13 19.69
CA LEU A 44 -13.46 -10.25 20.17
C LEU A 44 -13.95 -11.10 18.98
N THR A 45 -14.11 -12.40 19.16
CA THR A 45 -14.76 -13.30 18.20
C THR A 45 -16.26 -13.01 18.12
N LEU A 46 -16.99 -13.68 17.21
CA LEU A 46 -18.46 -13.56 17.19
C LEU A 46 -19.09 -14.08 18.49
N ASP A 47 -18.62 -15.23 18.98
CA ASP A 47 -19.12 -15.85 20.21
C ASP A 47 -18.83 -14.96 21.43
N GLU A 48 -17.60 -14.45 21.56
CA GLU A 48 -17.24 -13.54 22.65
C GLU A 48 -18.06 -12.23 22.62
N ARG A 49 -18.40 -11.73 21.42
CA ARG A 49 -19.31 -10.58 21.29
C ARG A 49 -20.73 -10.93 21.72
N ALA A 50 -21.23 -12.11 21.38
CA ALA A 50 -22.55 -12.58 21.80
C ALA A 50 -22.60 -12.73 23.34
N ASP A 51 -21.53 -13.25 23.94
CA ASP A 51 -21.39 -13.37 25.39
C ASP A 51 -21.32 -12.00 26.08
N LEU A 52 -20.55 -11.06 25.51
CA LEU A 52 -20.48 -9.69 26.00
C LEU A 52 -21.85 -8.99 25.90
N GLN A 53 -22.57 -9.19 24.80
CA GLN A 53 -23.93 -8.66 24.65
C GLN A 53 -24.88 -9.27 25.68
N THR A 54 -24.76 -10.56 25.96
CA THR A 54 -25.56 -11.25 26.98
C THR A 54 -25.30 -10.68 28.37
N LEU A 55 -24.02 -10.43 28.72
CA LEU A 55 -23.67 -9.75 29.96
C LEU A 55 -24.37 -8.39 30.10
N TRP A 56 -24.36 -7.55 29.06
CA TRP A 56 -25.01 -6.24 29.12
C TRP A 56 -26.54 -6.34 29.14
N ASN A 57 -27.13 -7.36 28.50
CA ASN A 57 -28.56 -7.65 28.61
C ASN A 57 -28.94 -8.05 30.04
N ASP A 58 -28.09 -8.81 30.75
CA ASP A 58 -28.32 -9.20 32.15
C ASP A 58 -28.28 -7.98 33.07
N VAL A 59 -27.28 -7.11 32.91
CA VAL A 59 -27.14 -5.85 33.65
C VAL A 59 -28.36 -4.95 33.42
N CYS A 60 -28.82 -4.84 32.17
CA CYS A 60 -30.01 -4.08 31.79
C CYS A 60 -31.25 -4.60 32.52
N ARG A 61 -31.49 -5.92 32.49
CA ARG A 61 -32.63 -6.56 33.19
C ARG A 61 -32.58 -6.35 34.70
N ARG A 62 -31.40 -6.42 35.31
CA ARG A 62 -31.23 -6.24 36.76
C ARG A 62 -31.41 -4.79 37.20
N THR A 63 -30.92 -3.83 36.42
CA THR A 63 -30.91 -2.41 36.81
C THR A 63 -32.14 -1.64 36.35
N GLY A 64 -32.95 -2.19 35.44
CA GLY A 64 -34.18 -1.57 34.95
C GLY A 64 -33.97 -0.26 34.17
N ALA A 65 -32.74 0.04 33.74
CA ALA A 65 -32.37 1.33 33.17
C ALA A 65 -31.86 1.21 31.74
N ALA A 66 -32.59 1.80 30.78
CA ALA A 66 -32.23 1.84 29.35
C ALA A 66 -30.82 2.42 29.10
N ALA A 67 -30.37 3.36 29.94
CA ALA A 67 -29.05 3.98 29.86
C ALA A 67 -27.88 3.00 30.13
N ASN A 68 -28.13 1.89 30.83
CA ASN A 68 -27.13 0.87 31.17
C ASN A 68 -27.15 -0.35 30.23
N CYS A 69 -28.05 -0.36 29.23
CA CYS A 69 -28.24 -1.48 28.31
C CYS A 69 -27.26 -1.47 27.13
N ALA A 70 -26.45 -0.41 27.00
CA ALA A 70 -25.40 -0.31 25.98
C ALA A 70 -24.02 -0.34 26.64
N ALA A 71 -23.16 -1.25 26.19
CA ALA A 71 -21.77 -1.34 26.61
C ALA A 71 -21.08 0.03 26.51
N GLY A 72 -20.54 0.53 27.63
CA GLY A 72 -19.61 1.67 27.63
C GLY A 72 -20.21 3.06 27.37
N ARG A 73 -21.53 3.27 27.51
CA ARG A 73 -22.11 4.62 27.56
C ARG A 73 -22.27 5.09 29.01
N GLY A 74 -21.76 6.29 29.32
CA GLY A 74 -21.89 6.90 30.66
C GLY A 74 -21.23 6.07 31.77
N ASN A 75 -21.86 6.02 32.95
CA ASN A 75 -21.36 5.28 34.12
C ASN A 75 -21.70 3.77 34.10
N ALA A 76 -21.93 3.17 32.93
CA ALA A 76 -22.37 1.76 32.82
C ALA A 76 -21.44 0.75 33.54
N LEU A 77 -20.15 1.05 33.66
CA LEU A 77 -19.20 0.21 34.42
C LEU A 77 -19.46 0.22 35.92
N THR A 78 -19.94 1.32 36.51
CA THR A 78 -20.26 1.39 37.95
C THR A 78 -21.55 0.65 38.29
N ALA A 79 -22.35 0.28 37.28
CA ALA A 79 -23.57 -0.49 37.47
C ALA A 79 -23.29 -1.99 37.66
N LEU A 80 -22.09 -2.47 37.32
CA LEU A 80 -21.72 -3.90 37.40
C LEU A 80 -21.57 -4.34 38.85
N ASN A 81 -22.12 -5.51 39.18
CA ASN A 81 -21.80 -6.20 40.43
C ASN A 81 -20.50 -7.03 40.29
N ALA A 82 -20.05 -7.66 41.38
CA ALA A 82 -18.79 -8.40 41.39
C ALA A 82 -18.73 -9.56 40.38
N SER A 83 -19.84 -10.30 40.17
CA SER A 83 -19.85 -11.43 39.23
C SER A 83 -19.89 -10.96 37.77
N GLU A 84 -20.61 -9.88 37.48
CA GLU A 84 -20.65 -9.23 36.17
C GLU A 84 -19.29 -8.59 35.83
N GLN A 85 -18.61 -7.99 36.82
CA GLN A 85 -17.27 -7.47 36.65
C GLN A 85 -16.25 -8.58 36.38
N ALA A 86 -16.36 -9.73 37.06
CA ALA A 86 -15.52 -10.90 36.79
C ALA A 86 -15.75 -11.44 35.37
N ARG A 87 -17.02 -11.52 34.92
CA ARG A 87 -17.36 -11.88 33.53
C ARG A 87 -16.76 -10.91 32.52
N LEU A 88 -16.81 -9.60 32.77
CA LEU A 88 -16.21 -8.60 31.89
C LEU A 88 -14.67 -8.72 31.85
N GLN A 89 -14.03 -8.99 33.00
CA GLN A 89 -12.58 -9.15 33.09
C GLN A 89 -12.09 -10.43 32.41
N ALA A 90 -12.93 -11.47 32.30
CA ALA A 90 -12.58 -12.72 31.63
C ALA A 90 -12.25 -12.56 30.13
N PHE A 91 -12.67 -11.46 29.50
CA PHE A 91 -12.28 -11.12 28.11
C PHE A 91 -10.84 -10.56 28.00
N LEU A 92 -10.11 -10.41 29.11
CA LEU A 92 -8.76 -9.87 29.16
C LEU A 92 -7.79 -10.85 29.85
N PRO A 93 -6.50 -10.89 29.45
CA PRO A 93 -5.91 -10.19 28.32
C PRO A 93 -6.33 -10.84 26.99
N ARG A 94 -6.52 -10.00 25.97
CA ARG A 94 -6.81 -10.51 24.61
C ARG A 94 -5.52 -11.01 23.95
N PRO A 95 -5.56 -12.09 23.15
CA PRO A 95 -4.41 -12.54 22.37
C PRO A 95 -3.89 -11.43 21.45
N LEU A 96 -2.62 -11.51 21.05
CA LEU A 96 -2.02 -10.54 20.13
C LEU A 96 -2.48 -10.80 18.69
N ARG A 97 -2.68 -9.73 17.94
CA ARG A 97 -3.00 -9.76 16.50
C ARG A 97 -1.70 -9.74 15.71
N THR A 98 -1.47 -10.77 14.91
CA THR A 98 -0.41 -10.77 13.89
C THR A 98 -0.76 -9.79 12.78
N MET A 99 0.21 -8.97 12.37
CA MET A 99 0.12 -8.08 11.21
C MET A 99 1.52 -8.03 10.59
N GLU A 100 1.71 -8.84 9.57
CA GLU A 100 3.01 -9.09 8.95
C GLU A 100 2.91 -8.94 7.43
N LEU A 101 3.94 -8.34 6.84
CA LEU A 101 4.19 -8.38 5.40
C LEU A 101 5.57 -8.98 5.18
N GLU A 102 5.64 -10.04 4.39
CA GLU A 102 6.88 -10.67 3.98
C GLU A 102 6.91 -10.78 2.47
N GLY A 103 8.01 -10.38 1.84
CA GLY A 103 8.09 -10.49 0.39
C GLY A 103 9.47 -10.36 -0.20
N TYR A 104 9.54 -10.77 -1.47
CA TYR A 104 10.69 -10.65 -2.34
C TYR A 104 10.39 -9.67 -3.47
N VAL A 105 11.34 -8.79 -3.76
CA VAL A 105 11.33 -7.92 -4.94
C VAL A 105 12.60 -8.13 -5.73
N LEU A 106 12.47 -8.55 -6.98
CA LEU A 106 13.55 -8.64 -7.95
C LEU A 106 13.38 -7.53 -8.98
N ASP A 107 14.35 -6.62 -9.04
CA ASP A 107 14.45 -5.56 -10.02
C ASP A 107 15.63 -5.85 -10.95
N THR A 108 15.44 -5.69 -12.26
CA THR A 108 16.54 -5.81 -13.24
C THR A 108 16.36 -4.79 -14.36
N MET A 109 17.46 -4.12 -14.73
CA MET A 109 17.44 -3.14 -15.81
C MET A 109 18.77 -3.09 -16.55
N LEU A 110 18.69 -2.86 -17.86
CA LEU A 110 19.83 -2.70 -18.77
C LEU A 110 19.75 -1.33 -19.42
N ASP A 111 20.75 -0.50 -19.16
CA ASP A 111 20.94 0.80 -19.77
C ASP A 111 21.93 0.69 -20.93
N MET A 112 21.51 1.10 -22.13
CA MET A 112 22.31 1.04 -23.35
C MET A 112 22.39 2.44 -23.97
N THR A 113 23.51 2.74 -24.62
CA THR A 113 23.67 3.97 -25.40
C THR A 113 24.18 3.61 -26.78
N PHE A 114 23.44 4.02 -27.81
CA PHE A 114 23.80 3.76 -29.21
C PHE A 114 23.31 4.90 -30.10
N GLY A 115 24.20 5.46 -30.93
CA GLY A 115 23.87 6.60 -31.77
C GLY A 115 23.26 7.74 -30.96
N ALA A 116 22.04 8.14 -31.32
CA ALA A 116 21.27 9.20 -30.66
C ALA A 116 20.35 8.71 -29.53
N HIS A 117 20.43 7.43 -29.14
CA HIS A 117 19.52 6.80 -28.20
C HIS A 117 20.22 6.45 -26.89
N LYS A 118 19.50 6.69 -25.78
CA LYS A 118 19.78 6.09 -24.48
C LYS A 118 18.55 5.27 -24.09
N LEU A 119 18.66 3.96 -24.29
CA LEU A 119 17.59 3.00 -24.08
C LEU A 119 17.79 2.27 -22.76
N THR A 120 16.78 2.32 -21.91
CA THR A 120 16.66 1.53 -20.69
C THR A 120 15.55 0.50 -20.88
N VAL A 121 15.87 -0.77 -20.68
CA VAL A 121 14.87 -1.85 -20.64
C VAL A 121 14.99 -2.57 -19.31
N GLY A 122 13.88 -3.04 -18.77
CA GLY A 122 13.93 -3.74 -17.49
C GLY A 122 12.64 -4.46 -17.15
N GLY A 123 12.69 -5.10 -15.99
CA GLY A 123 11.57 -5.79 -15.41
C GLY A 123 11.66 -5.83 -13.90
N GLN A 124 10.51 -6.08 -13.29
CA GLN A 124 10.37 -6.20 -11.85
C GLN A 124 9.46 -7.37 -11.54
N TYR A 125 9.77 -8.13 -10.50
CA TYR A 125 8.91 -9.17 -9.93
C TYR A 125 8.77 -8.92 -8.44
N ASN A 126 7.53 -8.82 -7.96
CA ASN A 126 7.19 -8.63 -6.56
C ASN A 126 6.28 -9.78 -6.12
N ASP A 127 6.68 -10.50 -5.07
CA ASP A 127 5.91 -11.55 -4.42
C ASP A 127 5.87 -11.22 -2.92
N THR A 128 4.74 -10.69 -2.46
CA THR A 128 4.53 -10.26 -1.08
C THR A 128 3.31 -10.95 -0.49
N ASP A 129 3.52 -11.68 0.60
CA ASP A 129 2.47 -12.22 1.44
C ASP A 129 2.09 -11.22 2.53
N MET A 130 0.79 -10.98 2.70
CA MET A 130 0.23 -10.25 3.84
C MET A 130 -0.46 -11.23 4.79
N VAL A 131 -0.07 -11.21 6.05
CA VAL A 131 -0.67 -12.00 7.12
C VAL A 131 -1.35 -11.06 8.10
N ASP A 132 -2.61 -11.33 8.41
CA ASP A 132 -3.33 -10.59 9.43
C ASP A 132 -4.24 -11.50 10.26
N GLY A 133 -4.14 -11.40 11.58
CA GLY A 133 -4.97 -12.20 12.50
C GLY A 133 -6.48 -11.95 12.34
N VAL A 134 -6.93 -10.82 11.76
CA VAL A 134 -8.36 -10.61 11.53
C VAL A 134 -8.89 -11.21 10.23
N PHE A 135 -8.02 -11.58 9.30
CA PHE A 135 -8.42 -12.19 8.03
C PHE A 135 -9.20 -13.49 8.23
N GLY A 136 -8.90 -14.22 9.31
CA GLY A 136 -9.58 -15.45 9.70
C GLY A 136 -10.84 -15.27 10.53
N MET A 137 -11.33 -14.06 10.76
CA MET A 137 -12.46 -13.78 11.67
C MET A 137 -13.80 -13.57 10.94
N ASP A 138 -14.17 -14.51 10.06
CA ASP A 138 -15.38 -14.48 9.22
C ASP A 138 -16.62 -15.15 9.83
N GLY A 139 -16.47 -15.71 11.03
CA GLY A 139 -17.54 -16.35 11.79
C GLY A 139 -17.44 -17.86 11.92
N ALA A 140 -16.45 -18.49 11.30
CA ALA A 140 -16.08 -19.89 11.56
C ALA A 140 -15.10 -20.06 12.75
N GLY A 141 -14.93 -19.03 13.59
CA GLY A 141 -13.92 -18.94 14.64
C GLY A 141 -12.71 -18.10 14.23
N TYR A 142 -11.66 -18.07 15.08
CA TYR A 142 -10.37 -17.47 14.71
C TYR A 142 -9.53 -18.48 13.94
N ARG A 143 -9.02 -18.08 12.76
CA ARG A 143 -8.03 -18.85 12.00
C ARG A 143 -6.70 -18.10 12.00
N ASP A 144 -5.67 -18.77 12.49
CA ASP A 144 -4.33 -18.21 12.53
C ASP A 144 -3.65 -18.28 11.16
N ASN A 145 -2.70 -17.37 10.93
CA ASN A 145 -1.84 -17.33 9.75
C ASN A 145 -2.60 -17.35 8.39
N VAL A 146 -3.76 -16.70 8.32
CA VAL A 146 -4.46 -16.49 7.05
C VAL A 146 -3.68 -15.47 6.23
N LYS A 147 -3.23 -15.90 5.06
CA LYS A 147 -2.39 -15.11 4.17
C LYS A 147 -3.16 -14.61 2.96
N GLN A 148 -2.76 -13.45 2.48
CA GLN A 148 -3.15 -12.90 1.19
C GLN A 148 -1.90 -12.65 0.36
N GLN A 149 -1.81 -13.31 -0.79
CA GLN A 149 -0.64 -13.20 -1.67
C GLN A 149 -0.85 -12.08 -2.68
N HIS A 150 0.13 -11.20 -2.81
CA HIS A 150 0.21 -10.13 -3.79
C HIS A 150 1.40 -10.41 -4.69
N ARG A 151 1.11 -10.81 -5.93
CA ARG A 151 2.12 -11.13 -6.93
C ARG A 151 1.96 -10.21 -8.11
N MET A 152 3.06 -9.63 -8.52
CA MET A 152 3.09 -8.66 -9.58
C MET A 152 4.37 -8.81 -10.38
N TRP A 153 4.24 -8.86 -11.70
CA TRP A 153 5.37 -8.75 -12.59
C TRP A 153 5.20 -7.57 -13.53
N SER A 154 6.33 -6.97 -13.89
CA SER A 154 6.37 -5.77 -14.69
C SER A 154 7.48 -5.87 -15.71
N VAL A 155 7.24 -5.31 -16.88
CA VAL A 155 8.26 -5.08 -17.92
C VAL A 155 8.16 -3.66 -18.39
N PHE A 156 9.29 -3.03 -18.65
CA PHE A 156 9.32 -1.65 -19.10
C PHE A 156 10.45 -1.40 -20.09
N ALA A 157 10.22 -0.39 -20.93
CA ALA A 157 11.23 0.16 -21.82
C ALA A 157 11.07 1.68 -21.85
N GLU A 158 12.18 2.39 -21.91
CA GLU A 158 12.25 3.83 -22.02
C GLU A 158 13.42 4.23 -22.91
N ASP A 159 13.15 5.05 -23.91
CA ASP A 159 14.18 5.58 -24.80
C ASP A 159 14.23 7.11 -24.69
N ASN A 160 15.42 7.63 -24.41
CA ASN A 160 15.74 9.03 -24.53
C ASN A 160 16.48 9.25 -25.86
N TRP A 161 15.75 9.75 -26.84
CA TRP A 161 16.17 9.93 -28.22
C TRP A 161 16.49 11.40 -28.49
N SER A 162 17.76 11.70 -28.75
CA SER A 162 18.19 13.00 -29.28
C SER A 162 17.80 13.13 -30.75
N LEU A 163 16.62 13.71 -31.01
CA LEU A 163 16.12 13.97 -32.36
C LEU A 163 17.01 14.96 -33.12
N THR A 164 17.55 15.95 -32.40
CA THR A 164 18.56 16.91 -32.87
C THR A 164 19.48 17.26 -31.70
N ASP A 165 20.49 18.12 -31.92
CA ASP A 165 21.37 18.61 -30.86
C ASP A 165 20.62 19.44 -29.79
N THR A 166 19.42 19.93 -30.09
CA THR A 166 18.61 20.77 -29.19
C THR A 166 17.29 20.15 -28.78
N LEU A 167 16.86 19.06 -29.41
CA LEU A 167 15.56 18.43 -29.17
C LEU A 167 15.73 16.97 -28.77
N THR A 168 15.21 16.63 -27.59
CA THR A 168 15.20 15.28 -27.04
C THR A 168 13.77 14.83 -26.81
N ALA A 169 13.43 13.64 -27.33
CA ALA A 169 12.21 12.94 -27.01
C ALA A 169 12.48 11.83 -26.00
N THR A 170 11.62 11.68 -25.00
CA THR A 170 11.62 10.54 -24.09
C THR A 170 10.30 9.80 -24.25
N VAL A 171 10.36 8.56 -24.68
CA VAL A 171 9.18 7.71 -24.83
C VAL A 171 9.38 6.48 -23.97
N GLY A 172 8.39 6.15 -23.15
CA GLY A 172 8.46 4.99 -22.27
C GLY A 172 7.12 4.30 -22.14
N VAL A 173 7.17 3.02 -21.83
CA VAL A 173 5.99 2.21 -21.52
C VAL A 173 6.35 1.21 -20.45
N ARG A 174 5.44 1.02 -19.50
CA ARG A 174 5.48 -0.05 -18.51
C ARG A 174 4.21 -0.87 -18.60
N TYR A 175 4.36 -2.18 -18.66
CA TYR A 175 3.27 -3.13 -18.48
C TYR A 175 3.43 -3.76 -17.10
N ASP A 176 2.34 -3.81 -16.36
CA ASP A 176 2.25 -4.40 -15.04
C ASP A 176 1.11 -5.42 -15.03
N ASP A 177 1.30 -6.58 -14.42
CA ASP A 177 0.26 -7.59 -14.24
C ASP A 177 0.27 -8.11 -12.81
N HIS A 178 -0.86 -7.93 -12.14
CA HIS A 178 -1.06 -8.29 -10.75
C HIS A 178 -2.08 -9.42 -10.62
N ASN A 179 -1.81 -10.39 -9.75
CA ASN A 179 -2.62 -11.59 -9.59
C ASN A 179 -4.09 -11.33 -9.18
N ILE A 180 -4.38 -10.19 -8.55
CA ILE A 180 -5.73 -9.82 -8.08
C ILE A 180 -6.48 -8.89 -9.06
N PHE A 181 -5.90 -7.73 -9.42
CA PHE A 181 -6.59 -6.71 -10.21
C PHE A 181 -6.20 -6.72 -11.71
N GLY A 182 -5.35 -7.64 -12.14
CA GLY A 182 -4.99 -7.84 -13.53
C GLY A 182 -3.95 -6.86 -14.05
N SER A 183 -4.03 -6.60 -15.36
CA SER A 183 -2.99 -5.90 -16.11
C SER A 183 -3.23 -4.40 -16.26
N HIS A 184 -2.16 -3.60 -16.25
CA HIS A 184 -2.19 -2.17 -16.53
C HIS A 184 -1.02 -1.76 -17.43
N VAL A 185 -1.26 -0.79 -18.33
CA VAL A 185 -0.24 -0.25 -19.24
C VAL A 185 -0.09 1.23 -18.98
N SER A 186 1.13 1.64 -18.67
CA SER A 186 1.47 3.03 -18.37
C SER A 186 2.41 3.63 -19.42
N PRO A 187 1.91 4.22 -20.51
CA PRO A 187 2.73 4.96 -21.46
C PRO A 187 3.13 6.35 -20.92
N ARG A 188 4.28 6.85 -21.36
CA ARG A 188 4.67 8.25 -21.22
C ARG A 188 5.39 8.75 -22.46
N GLY A 189 5.20 10.02 -22.77
CA GLY A 189 5.90 10.75 -23.81
C GLY A 189 6.26 12.14 -23.33
N TYR A 190 7.51 12.54 -23.50
CA TYR A 190 8.00 13.84 -23.05
C TYR A 190 8.96 14.42 -24.08
N LEU A 191 8.92 15.72 -24.30
CA LEU A 191 9.81 16.46 -25.17
C LEU A 191 10.55 17.51 -24.35
N VAL A 192 11.85 17.62 -24.60
CA VAL A 192 12.70 18.70 -24.07
C VAL A 192 13.35 19.37 -25.26
N TRP A 193 13.06 20.66 -25.45
CA TRP A 193 13.60 21.47 -26.53
C TRP A 193 14.37 22.66 -25.97
N ASN A 194 15.67 22.68 -26.21
CA ASN A 194 16.55 23.82 -25.95
C ASN A 194 16.42 24.79 -27.14
N ALA A 195 15.42 25.68 -27.08
CA ALA A 195 15.14 26.64 -28.15
C ALA A 195 16.29 27.65 -28.35
N SER A 196 17.08 27.91 -27.30
CA SER A 196 18.34 28.66 -27.33
C SER A 196 19.18 28.32 -26.08
N ASP A 197 20.38 28.88 -25.96
CA ASP A 197 21.23 28.70 -24.76
C ASP A 197 20.55 29.10 -23.44
N ALA A 198 19.57 30.02 -23.52
CA ALA A 198 18.85 30.52 -22.35
C ALA A 198 17.44 29.95 -22.20
N TRP A 199 16.89 29.26 -23.20
CA TRP A 199 15.47 28.83 -23.20
C TRP A 199 15.34 27.32 -23.37
N THR A 200 14.67 26.69 -22.41
CA THR A 200 14.26 25.28 -22.50
C THR A 200 12.75 25.17 -22.36
N ILE A 201 12.11 24.61 -23.39
CA ILE A 201 10.68 24.29 -23.38
C ILE A 201 10.55 22.79 -23.15
N LYS A 202 9.66 22.41 -22.24
CA LYS A 202 9.38 21.03 -21.91
C LYS A 202 7.90 20.77 -22.00
N GLY A 203 7.52 19.56 -22.36
CA GLY A 203 6.14 19.16 -22.26
C GLY A 203 5.95 17.69 -22.49
N GLY A 204 4.89 17.14 -21.93
CA GLY A 204 4.62 15.73 -22.07
C GLY A 204 3.28 15.29 -21.53
N VAL A 205 3.01 14.02 -21.78
CA VAL A 205 1.88 13.28 -21.27
C VAL A 205 2.38 12.01 -20.61
N SER A 206 1.88 11.73 -19.42
CA SER A 206 2.17 10.48 -18.72
C SER A 206 0.89 9.94 -18.10
N THR A 207 0.77 8.62 -18.10
CA THR A 207 -0.24 7.95 -17.29
C THR A 207 0.42 7.42 -16.03
N GLY A 208 -0.35 7.38 -14.95
CA GLY A 208 0.03 6.73 -13.70
C GLY A 208 -1.13 5.93 -13.18
N TYR A 209 -0.84 4.97 -12.31
CA TYR A 209 -1.87 4.28 -11.55
C TYR A 209 -1.38 4.00 -10.14
N LYS A 210 -2.33 3.88 -9.23
CA LYS A 210 -2.09 3.58 -7.83
C LYS A 210 -2.83 2.31 -7.46
N THR A 211 -2.07 1.31 -7.05
CA THR A 211 -2.62 0.02 -6.63
C THR A 211 -3.49 0.19 -5.38
N PRO A 212 -4.61 -0.54 -5.27
CA PRO A 212 -5.35 -0.62 -4.01
C PRO A 212 -4.43 -1.13 -2.91
N ARG A 213 -4.68 -0.72 -1.65
CA ARG A 213 -3.86 -1.25 -0.56
C ARG A 213 -4.09 -2.77 -0.43
N PRO A 214 -3.05 -3.54 -0.07
CA PRO A 214 -3.15 -4.99 0.08
C PRO A 214 -4.36 -5.45 0.92
N ASP A 215 -4.57 -4.82 2.09
CA ASP A 215 -5.68 -5.11 2.99
C ASP A 215 -7.04 -4.94 2.32
N GLN A 216 -7.20 -3.95 1.45
CA GLN A 216 -8.48 -3.68 0.79
C GLN A 216 -8.86 -4.76 -0.21
N LEU A 217 -7.91 -5.57 -0.69
CA LEU A 217 -8.16 -6.61 -1.68
C LEU A 217 -8.55 -7.95 -1.05
N PHE A 218 -8.51 -8.08 0.28
CA PHE A 218 -8.80 -9.35 0.96
C PHE A 218 -10.30 -9.67 0.92
N PRO A 219 -10.73 -10.88 0.49
CA PRO A 219 -12.13 -11.26 0.40
C PRO A 219 -12.71 -11.65 1.77
N GLY A 220 -12.67 -10.75 2.74
CA GLY A 220 -13.13 -11.01 4.11
C GLY A 220 -12.94 -9.83 5.04
N VAL A 221 -12.87 -10.10 6.34
CA VAL A 221 -12.67 -9.06 7.36
C VAL A 221 -11.23 -8.58 7.34
N THR A 222 -11.04 -7.27 7.24
CA THR A 222 -9.72 -6.61 7.12
C THR A 222 -9.38 -5.77 8.34
N GLY A 223 -10.39 -5.47 9.16
CA GLY A 223 -10.22 -4.67 10.36
C GLY A 223 -11.50 -4.56 11.15
N PHE A 224 -11.43 -3.82 12.25
CA PHE A 224 -12.59 -3.50 13.05
C PHE A 224 -12.55 -2.04 13.50
N GLY A 225 -13.61 -1.30 13.21
CA GLY A 225 -13.88 0.05 13.70
C GLY A 225 -14.71 0.06 14.98
N GLY A 226 -15.01 1.27 15.49
CA GLY A 226 -15.92 1.46 16.63
C GLY A 226 -15.48 0.76 17.91
N GLN A 227 -14.19 0.79 18.25
CA GLN A 227 -13.62 0.05 19.39
C GLN A 227 -13.73 -1.49 19.27
N GLY A 228 -13.79 -2.02 18.04
CA GLY A 228 -13.77 -3.47 17.78
C GLY A 228 -15.13 -4.09 17.48
N VAL A 229 -16.19 -3.28 17.37
CA VAL A 229 -17.59 -3.73 17.18
C VAL A 229 -18.07 -3.67 15.74
N LEU A 230 -17.40 -2.91 14.86
CA LEU A 230 -17.78 -2.77 13.46
C LEU A 230 -16.77 -3.49 12.56
N PRO A 231 -17.04 -4.70 12.04
CA PRO A 231 -16.15 -5.34 11.07
C PRO A 231 -16.03 -4.49 9.81
N LEU A 232 -14.80 -4.31 9.35
CA LEU A 232 -14.47 -3.73 8.04
C LEU A 232 -14.21 -4.89 7.09
N VAL A 233 -14.76 -4.81 5.89
CA VAL A 233 -14.61 -5.85 4.87
C VAL A 233 -13.80 -5.33 3.70
N GLY A 234 -12.93 -6.17 3.16
CA GLY A 234 -12.24 -5.88 1.91
C GLY A 234 -13.16 -6.00 0.71
N SER A 235 -12.71 -5.46 -0.40
CA SER A 235 -13.37 -5.46 -1.70
C SER A 235 -12.39 -6.04 -2.72
N PRO A 236 -12.41 -7.37 -2.94
CA PRO A 236 -11.43 -8.06 -3.81
C PRO A 236 -11.50 -7.62 -5.27
N ASN A 237 -12.58 -6.96 -5.67
CA ASN A 237 -12.78 -6.44 -7.03
C ASN A 237 -12.35 -4.98 -7.21
N LEU A 238 -11.67 -4.38 -6.20
CA LEU A 238 -11.16 -3.02 -6.32
C LEU A 238 -10.17 -2.92 -7.48
N GLN A 239 -10.40 -1.92 -8.33
CA GLN A 239 -9.52 -1.58 -9.43
C GLN A 239 -8.55 -0.49 -8.99
N PRO A 240 -7.35 -0.42 -9.59
CA PRO A 240 -6.44 0.67 -9.33
C PRO A 240 -7.02 2.03 -9.73
N GLU A 241 -6.64 3.07 -8.98
CA GLU A 241 -6.89 4.44 -9.38
C GLU A 241 -5.96 4.79 -10.55
N THR A 242 -6.47 5.43 -11.60
CA THR A 242 -5.68 5.80 -12.78
C THR A 242 -5.68 7.31 -12.95
N SER A 243 -4.61 7.85 -13.51
CA SER A 243 -4.47 9.28 -13.79
C SER A 243 -3.78 9.50 -15.13
N THR A 244 -4.21 10.54 -15.84
CA THR A 244 -3.47 11.06 -17.00
C THR A 244 -3.03 12.49 -16.70
N ASN A 245 -1.72 12.71 -16.73
CA ASN A 245 -1.11 14.01 -16.49
C ASN A 245 -0.58 14.60 -17.80
N TYR A 246 -0.92 15.86 -18.03
CA TYR A 246 -0.38 16.69 -19.11
C TYR A 246 0.40 17.83 -18.48
N GLU A 247 1.60 18.09 -18.97
CA GLU A 247 2.44 19.18 -18.47
C GLU A 247 3.08 19.94 -19.62
N VAL A 248 3.17 21.26 -19.49
CA VAL A 248 4.02 22.11 -20.32
C VAL A 248 4.75 23.08 -19.41
N ALA A 249 6.04 23.24 -19.64
CA ALA A 249 6.89 24.13 -18.88
C ALA A 249 7.83 24.92 -19.79
N ALA A 250 8.09 26.17 -19.42
CA ALA A 250 9.10 27.02 -20.04
C ALA A 250 10.10 27.45 -18.96
N TYR A 251 11.38 27.23 -19.24
CA TYR A 251 12.50 27.60 -18.39
C TYR A 251 13.32 28.64 -19.14
N TYR A 252 13.65 29.73 -18.45
CA TYR A 252 14.60 30.73 -18.89
C TYR A 252 15.75 30.80 -17.89
N GLU A 253 16.98 30.70 -18.37
CA GLU A 253 18.20 30.84 -17.58
C GLU A 253 19.15 31.81 -18.32
N GLY A 254 19.17 33.07 -17.88
CA GLY A 254 20.10 34.10 -18.37
C GLY A 254 21.37 34.15 -17.53
N SER A 255 22.29 35.07 -17.88
CA SER A 255 23.55 35.27 -17.13
C SER A 255 23.35 35.73 -15.69
N ASP A 256 22.32 36.55 -15.44
CA ASP A 256 22.12 37.26 -14.17
C ASP A 256 20.81 36.87 -13.46
N TRP A 257 19.88 36.25 -14.17
CA TRP A 257 18.59 35.83 -13.63
C TRP A 257 17.98 34.69 -14.44
N GLY A 258 17.13 33.90 -13.78
CA GLY A 258 16.37 32.83 -14.39
C GLY A 258 14.97 32.75 -13.80
N PHE A 259 14.04 32.16 -14.55
CA PHE A 259 12.69 31.85 -14.08
C PHE A 259 12.13 30.63 -14.81
N ASN A 260 11.09 30.03 -14.24
CA ASN A 260 10.33 29.00 -14.91
C ASN A 260 8.83 29.18 -14.68
N VAL A 261 8.05 28.70 -15.64
CA VAL A 261 6.59 28.63 -15.55
C VAL A 261 6.18 27.24 -15.99
N THR A 262 5.41 26.55 -15.14
CA THR A 262 4.89 25.20 -15.41
C THR A 262 3.38 25.20 -15.24
N GLY A 263 2.67 24.70 -16.26
CA GLY A 263 1.25 24.38 -16.20
C GLY A 263 1.04 22.88 -16.29
N PHE A 264 0.16 22.34 -15.45
CA PHE A 264 -0.18 20.92 -15.47
C PHE A 264 -1.69 20.71 -15.36
N LEU A 265 -2.17 19.61 -15.94
CA LEU A 265 -3.54 19.13 -15.85
C LEU A 265 -3.52 17.63 -15.55
N ASN A 266 -4.15 17.24 -14.44
CA ASN A 266 -4.30 15.84 -14.04
C ASN A 266 -5.79 15.47 -14.11
N LYS A 267 -6.10 14.37 -14.80
CA LYS A 267 -7.45 13.82 -14.97
C LYS A 267 -7.52 12.39 -14.45
#